data_AF-W7J4G1-F1
#
_entry.id   AF-W7J4G1-F1
#
_cell.length_a   1.000
_cell.length_b   1.000
_cell.length_c   1.000
_cell.angle_alpha   90.00
_cell.angle_beta   90.00
_cell.angle_gamma   90.00
#
_symmetry.space_group_name_H-M   'P 1'
#
loop_
_entity.id
_entity.type
_entity.pdbx_description
1 polymer ?
#
loop_
_entity_poly.entity_id
_entity_poly.type
_entity_poly.pdbx_seq_one_letter_code
_entity_poly.pdbx_strand_id
1 'polypeptide(L)'
;MGAKAEVVACDAADRAALATVLDTRSWSGVVHTAGVVDDGVLSSLTPERVERVLRPKVDAAWHLHELTAGMDLSMFVLFSSAAGVFGNAGQASYAAGNAFLDALAAHRRSQGLPAVSLAWGLWEQAGGMAGDLAEGDRERLARSGVTGLPTDEALALLDTALGGEDALLVPVRLDLAALRAGHEIGVLPQILHGLVRGQAGRTAERAGNADALLRDLAGKPEDERRALLTALVRGLVADVLGHSGPEQVDPDRAFSDVGFDSLTAVELRNALTAATGLDLPATLVFDHPNPAVLAEHLLQTLPGGAEAVLVPVLTELDRLEGVLAAVEGEGVDRSRVAARLQALLARWGDDGAAPDDTTDLIESASDDEIFDFIGKEFGIS
;
A
#
# COMPACT_ATOMS: atom_id res chain seq x y z
N MET A 1 -43.42 -12.40 -22.97
CA MET A 1 -42.67 -12.01 -24.20
C MET A 1 -41.27 -12.58 -24.06
N GLY A 2 -40.73 -13.23 -25.10
CA GLY A 2 -39.40 -13.83 -25.06
C GLY A 2 -38.48 -13.13 -26.06
N ALA A 3 -37.24 -12.85 -25.65
CA ALA A 3 -36.20 -12.41 -26.56
C ALA A 3 -35.85 -13.55 -27.53
N LYS A 4 -35.55 -13.21 -28.79
CA LYS A 4 -35.00 -14.15 -29.77
C LYS A 4 -33.48 -13.96 -29.78
N ALA A 5 -32.74 -15.04 -29.55
CA ALA A 5 -31.28 -15.05 -29.64
C ALA A 5 -30.85 -15.81 -30.90
N GLU A 6 -29.82 -15.31 -31.57
CA GLU A 6 -29.17 -15.93 -32.72
C GLU A 6 -27.67 -15.99 -32.45
N VAL A 7 -27.06 -17.13 -32.73
CA VAL A 7 -25.62 -17.33 -32.61
C VAL A 7 -25.02 -17.39 -34.00
N VAL A 8 -24.07 -16.50 -34.27
CA VAL A 8 -23.38 -16.39 -35.56
C VAL A 8 -21.89 -16.62 -35.34
N ALA A 9 -21.29 -17.51 -36.13
CA ALA A 9 -19.84 -17.71 -36.12
C ALA A 9 -19.15 -16.50 -36.76
N CYS A 10 -18.41 -15.73 -35.97
CA CYS A 10 -17.67 -14.55 -36.42
C CYS A 10 -16.50 -14.27 -35.48
N ASP A 11 -15.29 -14.18 -36.02
CA ASP A 11 -14.17 -13.58 -35.29
C ASP A 11 -14.27 -12.06 -35.43
N ALA A 12 -14.56 -11.36 -34.34
CA ALA A 12 -14.69 -9.90 -34.36
C ALA A 12 -13.35 -9.19 -34.67
N ALA A 13 -12.21 -9.87 -34.49
CA ALA A 13 -10.91 -9.37 -34.91
C ALA A 13 -10.65 -9.57 -36.42
N ASP A 14 -11.53 -10.25 -37.15
CA ASP A 14 -11.57 -10.23 -38.62
C ASP A 14 -12.58 -9.16 -39.07
N ARG A 15 -12.06 -8.04 -39.57
CA ARG A 15 -12.87 -6.90 -40.00
C ARG A 15 -13.87 -7.24 -41.11
N ALA A 16 -13.50 -8.12 -42.04
CA ALA A 16 -14.35 -8.48 -43.17
C ALA A 16 -15.48 -9.42 -42.75
N ALA A 17 -15.16 -10.39 -41.88
CA ALA A 17 -16.17 -11.26 -41.27
C ALA A 17 -17.18 -10.45 -40.44
N LEU A 18 -16.68 -9.52 -39.62
CA LEU A 18 -17.53 -8.66 -38.80
C LEU A 18 -18.42 -7.75 -39.64
N ALA A 19 -17.90 -7.13 -40.71
CA ALA A 19 -18.70 -6.33 -41.64
C ALA A 19 -19.85 -7.14 -42.25
N THR A 20 -19.59 -8.39 -42.65
CA THR A 20 -20.62 -9.28 -43.21
C THR A 20 -21.76 -9.54 -42.20
N VAL A 21 -21.44 -9.71 -40.92
CA VAL A 21 -22.46 -9.87 -39.86
C VAL A 21 -23.25 -8.59 -39.65
N LEU A 22 -22.55 -7.45 -39.62
CA LEU A 22 -23.17 -6.15 -39.39
C LEU A 22 -24.14 -5.76 -40.52
N ASP A 23 -23.87 -6.15 -41.76
CA ASP A 23 -24.72 -5.87 -42.92
C ASP A 23 -26.04 -6.68 -42.95
N THR A 24 -26.22 -7.67 -42.07
CA THR A 24 -27.42 -8.53 -42.09
C THR A 24 -28.69 -7.85 -41.59
N ARG A 25 -28.58 -6.76 -40.82
CA ARG A 25 -29.69 -6.06 -40.17
C ARG A 25 -29.26 -4.70 -39.62
N SER A 26 -30.23 -3.88 -39.22
CA SER A 26 -29.95 -2.68 -38.43
C SER A 26 -29.66 -3.05 -36.97
N TRP A 27 -28.65 -2.43 -36.38
CA TRP A 27 -28.24 -2.65 -34.99
C TRP A 27 -28.59 -1.44 -34.14
N SER A 28 -29.11 -1.66 -32.94
CA SER A 28 -29.42 -0.60 -31.97
C SER A 28 -28.37 -0.48 -30.87
N GLY A 29 -27.47 -1.46 -30.73
CA GLY A 29 -26.44 -1.40 -29.71
C GLY A 29 -25.37 -2.46 -29.89
N VAL A 30 -24.23 -2.23 -29.25
CA VAL A 30 -23.09 -3.15 -29.22
C VAL A 30 -22.74 -3.44 -27.78
N VAL A 31 -22.50 -4.72 -27.46
CA VAL A 31 -21.89 -5.14 -26.20
C VAL A 31 -20.69 -6.02 -26.55
N HIS A 32 -19.49 -5.48 -26.34
CA HIS A 32 -18.24 -6.17 -26.62
C HIS A 32 -17.76 -6.90 -25.36
N THR A 33 -17.94 -8.22 -25.35
CA THR A 33 -17.56 -9.12 -24.24
C THR A 33 -16.40 -10.05 -24.59
N ALA A 34 -15.79 -9.89 -25.77
CA ALA A 34 -14.72 -10.78 -26.21
C ALA A 34 -13.42 -10.48 -25.45
N GLY A 35 -12.71 -11.55 -25.10
CA GLY A 35 -11.46 -11.45 -24.38
C GLY A 35 -10.92 -12.82 -24.04
N VAL A 36 -9.60 -12.91 -23.95
CA VAL A 36 -8.89 -14.07 -23.46
C VAL A 36 -7.81 -13.61 -22.49
N VAL A 37 -7.44 -14.49 -21.57
CA VAL A 37 -6.32 -14.27 -20.64
C VAL A 37 -5.16 -15.20 -21.01
N ASP A 38 -3.95 -14.73 -20.73
CA ASP A 38 -2.73 -15.51 -20.87
C ASP A 38 -1.70 -14.99 -19.89
N ASP A 39 -1.85 -15.42 -18.64
CA ASP A 39 -1.09 -14.85 -17.54
C ASP A 39 0.38 -15.26 -17.63
N GLY A 40 1.25 -14.30 -17.31
CA GLY A 40 2.69 -14.41 -17.36
C GLY A 40 3.37 -13.15 -16.86
N VAL A 41 4.49 -13.33 -16.17
CA VAL A 41 5.36 -12.20 -15.84
C VAL A 41 5.81 -11.50 -17.12
N LEU A 42 5.98 -10.18 -17.05
CA LEU A 42 6.31 -9.34 -18.21
C LEU A 42 7.53 -9.86 -19.00
N SER A 43 8.55 -10.38 -18.30
CA SER A 43 9.78 -10.94 -18.89
C SER A 43 9.57 -12.24 -19.69
N SER A 44 8.44 -12.92 -19.49
CA SER A 44 8.08 -14.17 -20.18
C SER A 44 7.08 -13.98 -21.32
N LEU A 45 6.65 -12.74 -21.58
CA LEU A 45 5.71 -12.43 -22.66
C LEU A 45 6.43 -12.44 -24.00
N THR A 46 5.90 -13.23 -24.94
CA THR A 46 6.32 -13.22 -26.34
C THR A 46 5.33 -12.39 -27.16
N PRO A 47 5.71 -11.89 -28.35
CA PRO A 47 4.79 -11.19 -29.25
C PRO A 47 3.49 -11.95 -29.51
N GLU A 48 3.56 -13.27 -29.68
CA GLU A 48 2.40 -14.12 -29.96
C GLU A 48 1.45 -14.22 -28.76
N ARG A 49 1.99 -14.28 -27.53
CA ARG A 49 1.18 -14.26 -26.29
C ARG A 49 0.49 -12.92 -26.12
N VAL A 50 1.20 -11.82 -26.40
CA VAL A 50 0.64 -10.47 -26.37
C VAL A 50 -0.47 -10.31 -27.41
N GLU A 51 -0.20 -10.70 -28.67
CA GLU A 51 -1.17 -10.62 -29.76
C GLU A 51 -2.43 -11.43 -29.45
N ARG A 52 -2.28 -12.64 -28.94
CA ARG A 52 -3.42 -13.50 -28.56
C ARG A 52 -4.36 -12.81 -27.57
N VAL A 53 -3.83 -12.07 -26.59
CA VAL A 53 -4.63 -11.37 -25.57
C VAL A 53 -5.21 -10.06 -26.10
N LEU A 54 -4.42 -9.31 -26.87
CA LEU A 54 -4.83 -7.99 -27.36
C LEU A 54 -5.84 -8.11 -28.52
N ARG A 55 -5.64 -9.01 -29.48
CA ARG A 55 -6.45 -9.13 -30.69
C ARG A 55 -7.97 -9.18 -30.44
N PRO A 56 -8.52 -10.05 -29.56
CA PRO A 56 -9.96 -10.10 -29.32
C PRO A 56 -10.51 -8.91 -28.55
N LYS A 57 -9.66 -8.03 -27.98
CA LYS A 57 -10.06 -6.80 -27.29
C LYS A 57 -9.82 -5.56 -28.17
N VAL A 58 -8.56 -5.32 -28.52
CA VAL A 58 -8.09 -4.13 -29.24
C VAL A 58 -8.63 -4.13 -30.67
N ASP A 59 -8.24 -5.11 -31.49
CA ASP A 59 -8.61 -5.12 -32.91
C ASP A 59 -10.12 -5.25 -33.08
N ALA A 60 -10.73 -6.16 -32.32
CA ALA A 60 -12.18 -6.36 -32.35
C ALA A 60 -12.97 -5.10 -31.96
N ALA A 61 -12.59 -4.41 -30.88
CA ALA A 61 -13.27 -3.18 -30.48
C ALA A 61 -13.01 -2.02 -31.45
N TRP A 62 -11.81 -1.95 -32.04
CA TRP A 62 -11.50 -0.97 -33.07
C TRP A 62 -12.34 -1.19 -34.33
N HIS A 63 -12.45 -2.43 -34.81
CA HIS A 63 -13.32 -2.77 -35.95
C HIS A 63 -14.78 -2.45 -35.66
N LEU A 64 -15.28 -2.81 -34.47
CA LEU A 64 -16.63 -2.43 -34.05
C LEU A 64 -16.80 -0.91 -34.05
N HIS A 65 -15.80 -0.15 -33.58
CA HIS A 65 -15.86 1.30 -33.60
C HIS A 65 -15.99 1.86 -35.02
N GLU A 66 -15.10 1.47 -35.93
CA GLU A 66 -15.10 1.95 -37.31
C GLU A 66 -16.37 1.56 -38.07
N LEU A 67 -16.75 0.28 -38.01
CA LEU A 67 -17.85 -0.26 -38.79
C LEU A 67 -19.22 0.23 -38.31
N THR A 68 -19.32 0.67 -37.05
CA THR A 68 -20.57 1.18 -36.48
C THR A 68 -20.62 2.70 -36.30
N ALA A 69 -19.58 3.44 -36.71
CA ALA A 69 -19.49 4.89 -36.49
C ALA A 69 -20.65 5.68 -37.13
N GLY A 70 -21.21 5.19 -38.24
CA GLY A 70 -22.36 5.80 -38.92
C GLY A 70 -23.72 5.22 -38.53
N MET A 71 -23.78 4.29 -37.57
CA MET A 71 -25.02 3.65 -37.14
C MET A 71 -25.64 4.42 -35.96
N ASP A 72 -26.98 4.49 -35.93
CA ASP A 72 -27.74 5.08 -34.83
C ASP A 72 -27.83 4.11 -33.65
N LEU A 73 -26.69 3.88 -32.99
CA LEU A 73 -26.61 3.05 -31.80
C LEU A 73 -27.12 3.84 -30.58
N SER A 74 -27.91 3.21 -29.72
CA SER A 74 -28.25 3.74 -28.40
C SER A 74 -27.22 3.39 -27.34
N MET A 75 -26.40 2.36 -27.57
CA MET A 75 -25.37 1.92 -26.62
C MET A 75 -24.16 1.28 -27.30
N PHE A 76 -22.98 1.45 -26.70
CA PHE A 76 -21.74 0.77 -27.08
C PHE A 76 -20.98 0.41 -25.79
N VAL A 77 -21.16 -0.80 -25.30
CA VAL A 77 -20.63 -1.24 -24.01
C VAL A 77 -19.36 -2.06 -24.24
N LEU A 78 -18.28 -1.69 -23.57
CA LEU A 78 -17.01 -2.41 -23.59
C LEU A 78 -16.80 -3.10 -22.23
N PHE A 79 -16.66 -4.43 -22.24
CA PHE A 79 -16.32 -5.18 -21.03
C PHE A 79 -14.81 -5.17 -20.85
N SER A 80 -14.37 -4.23 -20.02
CA SER A 80 -13.00 -4.07 -19.54
C SER A 80 -12.81 -4.82 -18.21
N SER A 81 -11.68 -4.60 -17.55
CA SER A 81 -11.37 -5.17 -16.25
C SER A 81 -10.68 -4.15 -15.36
N ALA A 82 -10.93 -4.25 -14.06
CA ALA A 82 -10.25 -3.47 -13.04
C ALA A 82 -8.71 -3.66 -13.06
N ALA A 83 -8.22 -4.78 -13.62
CA ALA A 83 -6.80 -5.00 -13.91
C ALA A 83 -6.20 -3.93 -14.87
N GLY A 84 -7.00 -3.32 -15.75
CA GLY A 84 -6.58 -2.19 -16.57
C GLY A 84 -6.43 -0.87 -15.80
N VAL A 85 -7.05 -0.76 -14.62
CA VAL A 85 -7.07 0.46 -13.79
C VAL A 85 -5.99 0.43 -12.72
N PHE A 86 -5.90 -0.66 -11.96
CA PHE A 86 -4.97 -0.77 -10.83
C PHE A 86 -4.00 -1.96 -10.93
N GLY A 87 -3.98 -2.62 -12.09
CA GLY A 87 -3.07 -3.73 -12.37
C GLY A 87 -3.52 -5.05 -11.77
N ASN A 88 -2.94 -6.14 -12.28
CA ASN A 88 -2.91 -7.43 -11.61
C ASN A 88 -1.60 -8.14 -11.97
N ALA A 89 -1.03 -8.87 -11.02
CA ALA A 89 0.24 -9.57 -11.22
C ALA A 89 0.10 -10.62 -12.34
N GLY A 90 1.08 -10.68 -13.24
CA GLY A 90 1.05 -11.59 -14.38
C GLY A 90 0.10 -11.19 -15.53
N GLN A 91 -0.62 -10.07 -15.43
CA GLN A 91 -1.67 -9.74 -16.41
C GLN A 91 -1.32 -8.54 -17.30
N ALA A 92 -0.04 -8.32 -17.64
CA ALA A 92 0.39 -7.10 -18.34
C ALA A 92 -0.31 -6.89 -19.70
N SER A 93 -0.37 -7.91 -20.57
CA SER A 93 -1.08 -7.82 -21.86
C SER A 93 -2.59 -7.63 -21.68
N TYR A 94 -3.16 -8.28 -20.67
CA TYR A 94 -4.59 -8.17 -20.38
C TYR A 94 -4.95 -6.77 -19.87
N ALA A 95 -4.16 -6.23 -18.94
CA ALA A 95 -4.29 -4.86 -18.45
C ALA A 95 -4.17 -3.84 -19.59
N ALA A 96 -3.20 -4.01 -20.50
CA ALA A 96 -3.04 -3.15 -21.67
C ALA A 96 -4.25 -3.19 -22.61
N GLY A 97 -4.79 -4.38 -22.90
CA GLY A 97 -5.99 -4.53 -23.72
C GLY A 97 -7.22 -3.87 -23.10
N ASN A 98 -7.39 -3.98 -21.77
CA ASN A 98 -8.48 -3.34 -21.05
C ASN A 98 -8.33 -1.81 -20.99
N ALA A 99 -7.12 -1.30 -20.75
CA ALA A 99 -6.84 0.14 -20.80
C ALA A 99 -7.12 0.73 -22.19
N PHE A 100 -6.88 -0.03 -23.27
CA PHE A 100 -7.29 0.38 -24.62
C PHE A 100 -8.81 0.51 -24.75
N LEU A 101 -9.59 -0.46 -24.22
CA LEU A 101 -11.06 -0.37 -24.23
C LEU A 101 -11.55 0.87 -23.47
N ASP A 102 -10.95 1.14 -22.31
CA ASP A 102 -11.27 2.31 -21.49
C ASP A 102 -11.01 3.62 -22.27
N ALA A 103 -9.87 3.71 -22.94
CA ALA A 103 -9.53 4.85 -23.79
C ALA A 103 -10.44 4.95 -25.02
N LEU A 104 -10.84 3.83 -25.63
CA LEU A 104 -11.75 3.81 -26.78
C LEU A 104 -13.14 4.33 -26.41
N ALA A 105 -13.65 4.01 -25.22
CA ALA A 105 -14.92 4.56 -24.75
C ALA A 105 -14.86 6.09 -24.62
N ALA A 106 -13.79 6.62 -24.02
CA ALA A 106 -13.57 8.06 -23.94
C ALA A 106 -13.41 8.70 -25.33
N HIS A 107 -12.70 8.03 -26.25
CA HIS A 107 -12.53 8.48 -27.63
C HIS A 107 -13.84 8.55 -28.41
N ARG A 108 -14.70 7.52 -28.32
CA ARG A 108 -16.02 7.53 -28.97
C ARG A 108 -16.90 8.66 -28.45
N ARG A 109 -16.91 8.87 -27.14
CA ARG A 109 -17.68 9.95 -26.50
C ARG A 109 -17.22 11.34 -26.91
N SER A 110 -15.91 11.56 -27.09
CA SER A 110 -15.41 12.85 -27.58
C SER A 110 -15.84 13.15 -29.03
N GLN A 111 -16.27 12.13 -29.79
CA GLN A 111 -16.89 12.26 -31.10
C GLN A 111 -18.42 12.34 -31.06
N GLY A 112 -19.03 12.40 -29.87
CA GLY A 112 -20.48 12.39 -29.70
C GLY A 112 -21.15 11.03 -29.92
N LEU A 113 -20.37 9.95 -30.01
CA LEU A 113 -20.88 8.59 -30.14
C LEU A 113 -21.08 7.97 -28.75
N PRO A 114 -22.13 7.15 -28.54
CA PRO A 114 -22.31 6.46 -27.28
C PRO A 114 -21.15 5.49 -27.06
N ALA A 115 -20.66 5.46 -25.81
CA ALA A 115 -19.80 4.41 -25.30
C ALA A 115 -19.74 4.43 -23.78
N VAL A 116 -19.55 3.26 -23.17
CA VAL A 116 -19.15 3.09 -21.77
C VAL A 116 -18.22 1.89 -21.67
N SER A 117 -17.10 2.06 -20.99
CA SER A 117 -16.23 0.96 -20.57
C SER A 117 -16.52 0.60 -19.12
N LEU A 118 -16.69 -0.70 -18.87
CA LEU A 118 -16.93 -1.24 -17.54
C LEU A 118 -15.72 -2.07 -17.13
N ALA A 119 -14.88 -1.48 -16.29
CA ALA A 119 -13.70 -2.13 -15.73
C ALA A 119 -14.13 -3.04 -14.56
N TRP A 120 -14.68 -4.21 -14.90
CA TRP A 120 -15.24 -5.15 -13.94
C TRP A 120 -14.19 -5.67 -12.95
N GLY A 121 -14.59 -5.74 -11.67
CA GLY A 121 -13.94 -6.58 -10.68
C GLY A 121 -14.24 -8.08 -10.88
N LEU A 122 -13.93 -8.89 -9.87
CA LEU A 122 -14.21 -10.32 -9.90
C LEU A 122 -15.72 -10.59 -9.87
N TRP A 123 -16.24 -11.41 -10.77
CA TRP A 123 -17.61 -11.92 -10.68
C TRP A 123 -17.63 -13.18 -9.81
N GLU A 124 -18.65 -13.33 -8.97
CA GLU A 124 -18.75 -14.42 -7.98
C GLU A 124 -18.96 -15.79 -8.64
N GLN A 125 -19.84 -15.85 -9.63
CA GLN A 125 -20.27 -17.08 -10.30
C GLN A 125 -19.09 -17.73 -11.03
N ALA A 126 -18.88 -19.03 -10.78
CA ALA A 126 -17.89 -19.81 -11.49
C ALA A 126 -18.34 -20.04 -12.95
N GLY A 127 -17.76 -19.25 -13.88
CA GLY A 127 -17.98 -19.36 -15.31
C GLY A 127 -17.20 -18.28 -16.08
N GLY A 128 -16.72 -18.61 -17.29
CA GLY A 128 -15.89 -17.71 -18.09
C GLY A 128 -14.48 -17.52 -17.52
N MET A 129 -13.83 -16.38 -17.81
CA MET A 129 -12.43 -16.11 -17.42
C MET A 129 -12.15 -16.18 -15.90
N ALA A 130 -13.17 -16.00 -15.05
CA ALA A 130 -13.04 -16.11 -13.59
C ALA A 130 -13.14 -17.57 -13.07
N GLY A 131 -13.57 -18.51 -13.92
CA GLY A 131 -13.67 -19.93 -13.61
C GLY A 131 -12.35 -20.69 -13.70
N ASP A 132 -11.38 -20.15 -14.43
CA ASP A 132 -10.04 -20.76 -14.62
C ASP A 132 -9.01 -20.30 -13.57
N LEU A 133 -9.41 -19.43 -12.63
CA LEU A 133 -8.55 -18.98 -11.53
C LEU A 133 -8.29 -20.15 -10.58
N ALA A 134 -7.02 -20.42 -10.29
CA ALA A 134 -6.65 -21.38 -9.25
C ALA A 134 -7.16 -20.90 -7.89
N GLU A 135 -7.45 -21.82 -6.96
CA GLU A 135 -7.95 -21.48 -5.63
C GLU A 135 -7.07 -20.45 -4.89
N GLY A 136 -5.74 -20.59 -5.03
CA GLY A 136 -4.77 -19.64 -4.45
C GLY A 136 -4.85 -18.23 -5.04
N ASP A 137 -5.26 -18.07 -6.30
CA ASP A 137 -5.45 -16.75 -6.93
C ASP A 137 -6.71 -16.08 -6.40
N ARG A 138 -7.77 -16.85 -6.11
CA ARG A 138 -9.00 -16.34 -5.48
C ARG A 138 -8.72 -15.86 -4.06
N GLU A 139 -7.96 -16.63 -3.28
CA GLU A 139 -7.55 -16.24 -1.92
C GLU A 139 -6.66 -14.99 -1.92
N ARG A 140 -5.73 -14.88 -2.87
CA ARG A 140 -4.89 -13.68 -3.03
C ARG A 140 -5.71 -12.43 -3.40
N LEU A 141 -6.72 -12.58 -4.27
CA LEU A 141 -7.64 -11.48 -4.62
C LEU A 141 -8.54 -11.08 -3.44
N ALA A 142 -9.04 -12.05 -2.67
CA ALA A 142 -9.81 -11.77 -1.47
C ALA A 142 -8.99 -10.98 -0.44
N ARG A 143 -7.71 -11.34 -0.27
CA ARG A 143 -6.76 -10.60 0.59
C ARG A 143 -6.43 -9.19 0.08
N SER A 144 -6.54 -8.95 -1.23
CA SER A 144 -6.40 -7.59 -1.80
C SER A 144 -7.66 -6.73 -1.64
N GLY A 145 -8.70 -7.25 -0.95
CA GLY A 145 -9.95 -6.54 -0.67
C GLY A 145 -10.92 -6.49 -1.85
N VAL A 146 -10.64 -7.20 -2.94
CA VAL A 146 -11.56 -7.36 -4.08
C VAL A 146 -12.32 -8.67 -3.91
N THR A 147 -13.64 -8.56 -3.74
CA THR A 147 -14.52 -9.72 -3.50
C THR A 147 -15.37 -10.04 -4.72
N GLY A 148 -15.89 -11.26 -4.79
CA GLY A 148 -16.78 -11.69 -5.87
C GLY A 148 -18.07 -10.87 -5.89
N LEU A 149 -18.38 -10.29 -7.04
CA LEU A 149 -19.61 -9.55 -7.32
C LEU A 149 -20.68 -10.52 -7.84
N PRO A 150 -21.82 -10.68 -7.15
CA PRO A 150 -22.94 -11.49 -7.62
C PRO A 150 -23.44 -11.02 -9.00
N THR A 151 -23.82 -11.95 -9.88
CA THR A 151 -24.28 -11.66 -11.25
C THR A 151 -25.50 -10.75 -11.29
N ASP A 152 -26.45 -10.90 -10.37
CA ASP A 152 -27.63 -10.03 -10.27
C ASP A 152 -27.22 -8.59 -9.91
N GLU A 153 -26.29 -8.43 -8.98
CA GLU A 153 -25.70 -7.12 -8.65
C GLU A 153 -24.89 -6.53 -9.82
N ALA A 154 -24.11 -7.37 -10.52
CA ALA A 154 -23.35 -6.94 -11.69
C ALA A 154 -24.25 -6.49 -12.86
N LEU A 155 -25.34 -7.21 -13.13
CA LEU A 155 -26.32 -6.81 -14.15
C LEU A 155 -27.07 -5.53 -13.75
N ALA A 156 -27.39 -5.34 -12.47
CA ALA A 156 -27.97 -4.09 -11.99
C ALA A 156 -27.00 -2.89 -12.14
N LEU A 157 -25.70 -3.12 -11.93
CA LEU A 157 -24.66 -2.11 -12.19
C LEU A 157 -24.50 -1.81 -13.69
N LEU A 158 -24.65 -2.80 -14.56
CA LEU A 158 -24.69 -2.60 -16.01
C LEU A 158 -25.88 -1.71 -16.41
N ASP A 159 -27.08 -2.01 -15.90
CA ASP A 159 -28.28 -1.19 -16.15
C ASP A 159 -28.08 0.26 -15.67
N THR A 160 -27.46 0.42 -14.50
CA THR A 160 -27.13 1.75 -13.94
C THR A 160 -26.13 2.50 -14.83
N ALA A 161 -25.09 1.81 -15.30
CA ALA A 161 -24.05 2.40 -16.15
C ALA A 161 -24.60 2.88 -17.50
N LEU A 162 -25.58 2.18 -18.07
CA LEU A 162 -26.23 2.57 -19.33
C LEU A 162 -27.00 3.90 -19.23
N GLY A 163 -27.40 4.31 -18.02
CA GLY A 163 -28.03 5.61 -17.76
C GLY A 163 -27.06 6.74 -17.40
N GLY A 164 -25.75 6.45 -17.30
CA GLY A 164 -24.74 7.37 -16.77
C GLY A 164 -24.07 8.25 -17.83
N GLU A 165 -23.40 9.29 -17.34
CA GLU A 165 -22.63 10.23 -18.17
C GLU A 165 -21.12 9.94 -18.18
N ASP A 166 -20.64 8.90 -17.50
CA ASP A 166 -19.21 8.57 -17.48
C ASP A 166 -18.80 7.65 -18.64
N ALA A 167 -17.59 7.86 -19.17
CA ALA A 167 -17.01 7.00 -20.21
C ALA A 167 -16.42 5.70 -19.64
N LEU A 168 -16.01 5.72 -18.38
CA LEU A 168 -15.36 4.62 -17.68
C LEU A 168 -15.96 4.53 -16.28
N LEU A 169 -16.46 3.34 -15.94
CA LEU A 169 -16.89 2.99 -14.59
C LEU A 169 -16.15 1.73 -14.15
N VAL A 170 -15.88 1.63 -12.85
CA VAL A 170 -15.17 0.49 -12.23
C VAL A 170 -16.13 -0.25 -11.31
N PRO A 171 -17.04 -1.08 -11.84
CA PRO A 171 -17.94 -1.89 -11.01
C PRO A 171 -17.15 -2.99 -10.30
N VAL A 172 -16.81 -2.74 -9.04
CA VAL A 172 -16.03 -3.64 -8.18
C VAL A 172 -16.65 -3.69 -6.79
N ARG A 173 -16.69 -4.89 -6.21
CA ARG A 173 -17.12 -5.10 -4.83
C ARG A 173 -15.91 -5.13 -3.90
N LEU A 174 -15.81 -4.14 -3.02
CA LEU A 174 -14.65 -3.95 -2.15
C LEU A 174 -14.98 -4.29 -0.69
N ASP A 175 -14.10 -5.07 -0.06
CA ASP A 175 -14.05 -5.20 1.39
C ASP A 175 -13.15 -4.08 1.94
N LEU A 176 -13.77 -2.99 2.40
CA LEU A 176 -13.05 -1.83 2.94
C LEU A 176 -12.24 -2.17 4.21
N ALA A 177 -12.60 -3.21 4.96
CA ALA A 177 -11.82 -3.63 6.12
C ALA A 177 -10.53 -4.32 5.68
N ALA A 178 -10.61 -5.23 4.71
CA ALA A 178 -9.43 -5.86 4.10
C ALA A 178 -8.52 -4.82 3.42
N LEU A 179 -9.08 -3.84 2.71
CA LEU A 179 -8.27 -2.74 2.14
C LEU A 179 -7.56 -1.90 3.21
N ARG A 180 -8.20 -1.65 4.36
CA ARG A 180 -7.57 -0.92 5.48
C ARG A 180 -6.41 -1.72 6.06
N ALA A 181 -6.60 -3.01 6.33
CA ALA A 181 -5.54 -3.88 6.79
C ALA A 181 -4.36 -3.93 5.80
N GLY A 182 -4.65 -4.04 4.49
CA GLY A 182 -3.64 -3.97 3.43
C GLY A 182 -2.91 -2.61 3.37
N HIS A 183 -3.60 -1.52 3.67
CA HIS A 183 -2.99 -0.19 3.74
C HIS A 183 -2.09 -0.03 4.98
N GLU A 184 -2.49 -0.58 6.12
CA GLU A 184 -1.70 -0.59 7.37
C GLU A 184 -0.36 -1.33 7.21
N ILE A 185 -0.36 -2.44 6.48
CA ILE A 185 0.85 -3.22 6.19
C ILE A 185 1.58 -2.79 4.90
N GLY A 186 1.12 -1.74 4.23
CA GLY A 186 1.81 -1.11 3.10
C GLY A 186 1.76 -1.87 1.76
N VAL A 187 0.78 -2.77 1.59
CA VAL A 187 0.58 -3.59 0.37
C VAL A 187 -0.61 -3.12 -0.49
N LEU A 188 -1.37 -2.12 -0.04
CA LEU A 188 -2.47 -1.55 -0.83
C LEU A 188 -1.96 -0.71 -2.02
N PRO A 189 -2.52 -0.87 -3.24
CA PRO A 189 -2.21 0.03 -4.35
C PRO A 189 -2.59 1.49 -4.06
N GLN A 190 -1.71 2.43 -4.43
CA GLN A 190 -1.87 3.87 -4.14
C GLN A 190 -3.21 4.45 -4.62
N ILE A 191 -3.73 3.98 -5.74
CA ILE A 191 -5.02 4.42 -6.30
C ILE A 191 -6.20 4.10 -5.38
N LEU A 192 -6.09 3.06 -4.54
CA LEU A 192 -7.12 2.65 -3.59
C LEU A 192 -6.96 3.31 -2.21
N HIS A 193 -5.86 4.04 -1.96
CA HIS A 193 -5.62 4.68 -0.67
C HIS A 193 -6.72 5.68 -0.29
N GLY A 194 -7.32 6.36 -1.28
CA GLY A 194 -8.42 7.29 -1.05
C GLY A 194 -9.68 6.65 -0.44
N LEU A 195 -9.85 5.34 -0.61
CA LEU A 195 -11.02 4.59 -0.13
C LEU A 195 -10.93 4.21 1.36
N VAL A 196 -9.71 4.20 1.90
CA VAL A 196 -9.42 3.74 3.27
C VAL A 196 -8.88 4.85 4.18
N ARG A 197 -8.48 5.99 3.61
CA ARG A 197 -7.98 7.14 4.36
C ARG A 197 -9.11 7.86 5.12
N GLY A 198 -9.34 7.39 6.35
CA GLY A 198 -9.76 8.22 7.49
C GLY A 198 -8.55 8.97 8.11
N GLN A 199 -8.81 10.13 8.72
CA GLN A 199 -7.89 11.19 9.14
C GLN A 199 -6.65 10.78 9.99
N ALA A 200 -5.55 11.54 9.83
CA ALA A 200 -4.55 11.92 10.84
C ALA A 200 -3.78 10.85 11.67
N GLY A 201 -4.00 9.55 11.50
CA GLY A 201 -3.34 8.50 12.31
C GLY A 201 -1.90 8.11 11.89
N ARG A 202 -1.47 8.48 10.68
CA ARG A 202 -0.27 7.90 10.02
C ARG A 202 1.07 8.13 10.72
N THR A 203 1.26 9.24 11.43
CA THR A 203 2.51 9.47 12.16
C THR A 203 2.47 8.81 13.54
N ALA A 204 1.31 8.83 14.19
CA ALA A 204 1.14 8.30 15.54
C ALA A 204 1.19 6.75 15.57
N GLU A 205 0.63 6.08 14.56
CA GLU A 205 0.58 4.62 14.51
C GLU A 205 1.92 4.00 14.06
N ARG A 206 2.61 4.60 13.08
CA ARG A 206 3.97 4.19 12.70
C ARG A 206 4.97 4.43 13.84
N ALA A 207 4.85 5.55 14.54
CA ALA A 207 5.61 5.77 15.78
C ALA A 207 5.25 4.73 16.85
N GLY A 208 3.95 4.43 17.04
CA GLY A 208 3.49 3.45 18.03
C GLY A 208 4.00 2.03 17.80
N ASN A 209 4.05 1.57 16.53
CA ASN A 209 4.58 0.25 16.17
C ASN A 209 6.10 0.18 16.33
N ALA A 210 6.83 1.20 15.87
CA ALA A 210 8.27 1.29 16.07
C ALA A 210 8.62 1.36 17.56
N ASP A 211 7.88 2.13 18.36
CA ASP A 211 8.06 2.24 19.80
C ASP A 211 7.75 0.90 20.51
N ALA A 212 6.76 0.14 20.04
CA ALA A 212 6.46 -1.17 20.57
C ALA A 212 7.58 -2.18 20.30
N LEU A 213 8.12 -2.19 19.08
CA LEU A 213 9.28 -3.00 18.72
C LEU A 213 10.51 -2.60 19.56
N LEU A 214 10.79 -1.30 19.69
CA LEU A 214 11.91 -0.81 20.50
C LEU A 214 11.76 -1.18 21.98
N ARG A 215 10.54 -1.11 22.53
CA ARG A 215 10.26 -1.57 23.91
C ARG A 215 10.49 -3.07 24.08
N ASP A 216 10.08 -3.89 23.12
CA ASP A 216 10.29 -5.34 23.20
C ASP A 216 11.78 -5.69 23.08
N LEU A 217 12.54 -4.95 22.26
CA LEU A 217 13.98 -5.13 22.13
C LEU A 217 14.79 -4.54 23.30
N ALA A 218 14.23 -3.61 24.08
CA ALA A 218 14.92 -2.91 25.15
C ALA A 218 15.31 -3.87 26.30
N GLY A 219 16.56 -3.78 26.76
CA GLY A 219 17.06 -4.57 27.89
C GLY A 219 17.28 -6.06 27.61
N LYS A 220 17.02 -6.54 26.39
CA LYS A 220 17.29 -7.92 25.98
C LYS A 220 18.75 -8.11 25.53
N PRO A 221 19.35 -9.28 25.82
CA PRO A 221 20.63 -9.67 25.23
C PRO A 221 20.58 -9.64 23.70
N GLU A 222 21.72 -9.38 23.06
CA GLU A 222 21.82 -9.27 21.61
C GLU A 222 21.30 -10.51 20.87
N ASP A 223 21.56 -11.70 21.40
CA ASP A 223 21.08 -12.96 20.82
C ASP A 223 19.55 -13.08 20.85
N GLU A 224 18.90 -12.59 21.91
CA GLU A 224 17.43 -12.54 21.99
C GLU A 224 16.85 -11.48 21.04
N ARG A 225 17.50 -10.32 20.92
CA ARG A 225 17.10 -9.28 19.95
C ARG A 225 17.19 -9.78 18.52
N ARG A 226 18.26 -10.50 18.18
CA ARG A 226 18.46 -11.14 16.87
C ARG A 226 17.39 -12.19 16.57
N ALA A 227 17.04 -13.01 17.56
CA ALA A 227 15.98 -14.01 17.41
C ALA A 227 14.61 -13.36 17.14
N LEU A 228 14.28 -12.28 17.86
CA LEU A 228 13.04 -11.52 17.68
C LEU A 228 12.96 -10.87 16.30
N LEU A 229 14.03 -10.20 15.86
CA LEU A 229 14.07 -9.58 14.53
C LEU A 229 14.02 -10.62 13.41
N THR A 230 14.68 -11.77 13.59
CA THR A 230 14.57 -12.89 12.64
C THR A 230 13.13 -13.40 12.56
N ALA A 231 12.43 -13.54 13.70
CA ALA A 231 11.03 -13.94 13.73
C ALA A 231 10.12 -12.92 13.04
N LEU A 232 10.34 -11.62 13.27
CA LEU A 232 9.63 -10.53 12.60
C LEU A 232 9.80 -10.61 11.08
N VAL A 233 11.04 -10.69 10.59
CA VAL A 233 11.32 -10.77 9.15
C VAL A 233 10.66 -12.02 8.54
N ARG A 234 10.76 -13.18 9.19
CA ARG A 234 10.12 -14.42 8.72
C ARG A 234 8.59 -14.32 8.67
N GLY A 235 7.97 -13.64 9.63
CA GLY A 235 6.53 -13.40 9.64
C GLY A 235 6.10 -12.55 8.44
N LEU A 236 6.79 -11.43 8.22
CA LEU A 236 6.49 -10.55 7.08
C LEU A 236 6.74 -11.24 5.74
N VAL A 237 7.78 -12.07 5.64
CA VAL A 237 8.06 -12.89 4.45
C VAL A 237 6.96 -13.92 4.21
N ALA A 238 6.48 -14.57 5.27
CA ALA A 238 5.37 -15.51 5.18
C ALA A 238 4.10 -14.82 4.69
N ASP A 239 3.79 -13.63 5.21
CA ASP A 239 2.61 -12.85 4.81
C ASP A 239 2.67 -12.43 3.33
N VAL A 240 3.84 -11.95 2.86
CA VAL A 240 4.07 -11.56 1.46
C VAL A 240 3.94 -12.76 0.52
N LEU A 241 4.50 -13.91 0.89
CA LEU A 241 4.45 -15.13 0.09
C LEU A 241 3.14 -15.92 0.24
N GLY A 242 2.25 -15.52 1.16
CA GLY A 242 0.99 -16.21 1.43
C GLY A 242 1.15 -17.55 2.16
N HIS A 243 2.21 -17.71 2.94
CA HIS A 243 2.39 -18.84 3.84
C HIS A 243 1.54 -18.70 5.09
N SER A 244 1.20 -19.83 5.71
CA SER A 244 0.32 -19.85 6.89
C SER A 244 1.01 -19.37 8.18
N GLY A 245 2.33 -19.21 8.15
CA GLY A 245 3.11 -18.79 9.30
C GLY A 245 4.63 -18.71 9.04
N PRO A 246 5.38 -18.04 9.95
CA PRO A 246 6.82 -17.81 9.83
C PRO A 246 7.66 -19.09 9.81
N GLU A 247 7.14 -20.19 10.39
CA GLU A 247 7.81 -21.49 10.42
C GLU A 247 8.03 -22.12 9.05
N GLN A 248 7.25 -21.72 8.04
CA GLN A 248 7.39 -22.18 6.66
C GLN A 248 8.51 -21.46 5.90
N VAL A 249 9.05 -20.38 6.47
CA VAL A 249 10.15 -19.60 5.90
C VAL A 249 11.46 -20.03 6.55
N ASP A 250 12.39 -20.55 5.76
CA ASP A 250 13.73 -20.89 6.22
C ASP A 250 14.56 -19.59 6.39
N PRO A 251 15.13 -19.33 7.58
CA PRO A 251 15.90 -18.10 7.84
C PRO A 251 17.18 -17.95 7.00
N ASP A 252 17.77 -19.06 6.55
CA ASP A 252 19.05 -19.06 5.85
C ASP A 252 18.89 -19.15 4.33
N ARG A 253 17.69 -19.50 3.87
CA ARG A 253 17.39 -19.66 2.45
C ARG A 253 17.24 -18.31 1.75
N ALA A 254 17.84 -18.20 0.57
CA ALA A 254 17.82 -16.98 -0.21
C ALA A 254 16.40 -16.62 -0.67
N PHE A 255 16.06 -15.33 -0.65
CA PHE A 255 14.78 -14.80 -1.11
C PHE A 255 14.47 -15.21 -2.56
N SER A 256 15.49 -15.19 -3.44
CA SER A 256 15.38 -15.64 -4.84
C SER A 256 14.92 -17.09 -4.97
N ASP A 257 15.23 -17.93 -4.01
CA ASP A 257 15.00 -19.38 -4.06
C ASP A 257 13.62 -19.76 -3.50
N VAL A 258 12.91 -18.81 -2.89
CA VAL A 258 11.58 -18.97 -2.30
C VAL A 258 10.51 -18.14 -3.02
N GLY A 259 10.83 -17.61 -4.21
CA GLY A 259 9.86 -16.95 -5.09
C GLY A 259 9.75 -15.43 -4.90
N PHE A 260 10.74 -14.78 -4.29
CA PHE A 260 10.81 -13.32 -4.34
C PHE A 260 11.13 -12.82 -5.75
N ASP A 261 10.43 -11.78 -6.14
CA ASP A 261 10.55 -11.01 -7.36
C ASP A 261 10.63 -9.50 -7.03
N SER A 262 10.67 -8.65 -8.06
CA SER A 262 10.76 -7.20 -7.88
C SER A 262 9.57 -6.56 -7.16
N LEU A 263 8.41 -7.23 -7.12
CA LEU A 263 7.19 -6.71 -6.48
C LEU A 263 7.15 -7.11 -4.99
N THR A 264 7.32 -8.40 -4.72
CA THR A 264 7.39 -8.95 -3.35
C THR A 264 8.56 -8.34 -2.55
N ALA A 265 9.66 -7.96 -3.22
CA ALA A 265 10.75 -7.21 -2.60
C ALA A 265 10.30 -5.81 -2.11
N VAL A 266 9.46 -5.12 -2.88
CA VAL A 266 8.90 -3.82 -2.50
C VAL A 266 7.87 -3.96 -1.38
N GLU A 267 7.03 -5.00 -1.44
CA GLU A 267 6.04 -5.31 -0.40
C GLU A 267 6.72 -5.61 0.95
N LEU A 268 7.75 -6.46 0.97
CA LEU A 268 8.54 -6.74 2.17
C LEU A 268 9.22 -5.48 2.71
N ARG A 269 9.81 -4.65 1.83
CA ARG A 269 10.44 -3.39 2.23
C ARG A 269 9.44 -2.46 2.91
N ASN A 270 8.23 -2.33 2.35
CA ASN A 270 7.19 -1.47 2.90
C ASN A 270 6.70 -1.98 4.27
N ALA A 271 6.49 -3.29 4.39
CA ALA A 271 6.09 -3.91 5.64
C ALA A 271 7.15 -3.70 6.74
N LEU A 272 8.44 -3.87 6.41
CA LEU A 272 9.54 -3.59 7.33
C LEU A 272 9.65 -2.12 7.73
N THR A 273 9.46 -1.22 6.77
CA THR A 273 9.44 0.24 7.00
C THR A 273 8.32 0.62 7.99
N ALA A 274 7.16 -0.03 7.87
CA ALA A 274 6.02 0.17 8.78
C ALA A 274 6.27 -0.41 10.18
N ALA A 275 6.84 -1.62 10.28
CA ALA A 275 7.10 -2.29 11.54
C ALA A 275 8.25 -1.67 12.35
N THR A 276 9.29 -1.21 11.65
CA THR A 276 10.53 -0.72 12.28
C THR A 276 10.60 0.81 12.40
N GLY A 277 9.77 1.52 11.64
CA GLY A 277 9.84 2.98 11.52
C GLY A 277 10.98 3.48 10.61
N LEU A 278 11.95 2.63 10.26
CA LEU A 278 13.13 2.98 9.46
C LEU A 278 12.76 3.30 8.00
N ASP A 279 13.49 4.22 7.39
CA ASP A 279 13.41 4.46 5.95
C ASP A 279 14.38 3.53 5.20
N LEU A 280 13.84 2.42 4.71
CA LEU A 280 14.63 1.35 4.08
C LEU A 280 14.71 1.52 2.55
N PRO A 281 15.88 1.31 1.93
CA PRO A 281 16.07 1.43 0.49
C PRO A 281 15.35 0.33 -0.29
N ALA A 282 14.99 0.60 -1.55
CA ALA A 282 14.32 -0.38 -2.41
C ALA A 282 15.23 -1.57 -2.80
N THR A 283 16.54 -1.46 -2.61
CA THR A 283 17.53 -2.53 -2.87
C THR A 283 17.71 -3.48 -1.70
N LEU A 284 17.06 -3.25 -0.56
CA LEU A 284 17.26 -3.97 0.71
C LEU A 284 17.29 -5.49 0.58
N VAL A 285 16.35 -6.07 -0.18
CA VAL A 285 16.24 -7.53 -0.37
C VAL A 285 17.37 -8.10 -1.23
N PHE A 286 17.97 -7.28 -2.10
CA PHE A 286 19.13 -7.66 -2.90
C PHE A 286 20.44 -7.50 -2.12
N ASP A 287 20.50 -6.49 -1.25
CA ASP A 287 21.65 -6.22 -0.39
C ASP A 287 21.73 -7.23 0.78
N HIS A 288 20.58 -7.77 1.19
CA HIS A 288 20.43 -8.73 2.28
C HIS A 288 19.62 -9.95 1.81
N PRO A 289 20.28 -11.01 1.32
CA PRO A 289 19.65 -12.00 0.47
C PRO A 289 18.77 -13.04 1.20
N ASN A 290 18.73 -13.04 2.53
CA ASN A 290 17.90 -13.97 3.30
C ASN A 290 17.38 -13.33 4.61
N PRO A 291 16.36 -13.93 5.28
CA PRO A 291 15.78 -13.38 6.49
C PRO A 291 16.78 -13.14 7.63
N ALA A 292 17.75 -14.03 7.83
CA ALA A 292 18.75 -13.90 8.90
C ALA A 292 19.68 -12.71 8.68
N VAL A 293 20.20 -12.53 7.46
CA VAL A 293 21.07 -11.40 7.10
C VAL A 293 20.32 -10.07 7.17
N LEU A 294 19.05 -10.08 6.76
CA LEU A 294 18.20 -8.88 6.84
C LEU A 294 17.90 -8.51 8.31
N ALA A 295 17.65 -9.49 9.17
CA ALA A 295 17.45 -9.25 10.60
C ALA A 295 18.69 -8.68 11.28
N GLU A 296 19.89 -9.13 10.90
CA GLU A 296 21.15 -8.59 11.39
C GLU A 296 21.35 -7.13 10.95
N HIS A 297 20.99 -6.79 9.70
CA HIS A 297 21.02 -5.41 9.25
C HIS A 297 20.06 -4.50 10.06
N LEU A 298 18.85 -4.97 10.34
CA LEU A 298 17.90 -4.24 11.19
C LEU A 298 18.42 -4.06 12.62
N LEU A 299 19.08 -5.07 13.17
CA LEU A 299 19.68 -5.01 14.51
C LEU A 299 20.74 -3.90 14.61
N GLN A 300 21.53 -3.70 13.55
CA GLN A 300 22.55 -2.66 13.46
C GLN A 300 21.98 -1.27 13.17
N THR A 301 20.83 -1.20 12.50
CA THR A 301 20.24 0.06 12.03
C THR A 301 19.23 0.66 13.02
N LEU A 302 18.62 -0.17 13.88
CA LEU A 302 17.73 0.30 14.94
C LEU A 302 18.53 1.00 16.05
N PRO A 303 18.07 2.15 16.57
CA PRO A 303 18.77 2.88 17.63
C PRO A 303 18.96 1.96 18.85
N GLY A 304 20.22 1.84 19.29
CA GLY A 304 20.61 0.96 20.39
C GLY A 304 19.88 1.34 21.69
N GLY A 305 19.64 0.35 22.56
CA GLY A 305 18.78 0.47 23.75
C GLY A 305 19.10 1.57 24.77
N ALA A 306 20.22 2.30 24.65
CA ALA A 306 20.50 3.50 25.46
C ALA A 306 19.83 4.77 24.88
N GLU A 307 19.77 4.89 23.56
CA GLU A 307 19.17 6.04 22.85
C GLU A 307 17.64 5.90 22.79
N ALA A 308 17.13 4.67 22.73
CA ALA A 308 15.69 4.33 22.76
C ALA A 308 14.98 4.70 24.09
N VAL A 309 15.71 4.87 25.19
CA VAL A 309 15.15 5.32 26.48
C VAL A 309 15.18 6.84 26.60
N LEU A 310 16.17 7.50 25.97
CA LEU A 310 16.34 8.96 26.03
C LEU A 310 15.30 9.70 25.18
N VAL A 311 14.99 9.19 23.98
CA VAL A 311 14.06 9.86 23.04
C VAL A 311 12.64 10.03 23.60
N PRO A 312 12.00 9.02 24.24
CA PRO A 312 10.68 9.19 24.85
C PRO A 312 10.69 10.16 26.04
N VAL A 313 11.76 10.17 26.84
CA VAL A 313 11.90 11.07 27.99
C VAL A 313 12.02 12.52 27.52
N LEU A 314 12.84 12.78 26.50
CA LEU A 314 12.98 14.11 25.91
C LEU A 314 11.67 14.58 25.26
N THR A 315 10.95 13.69 24.58
CA THR A 315 9.65 14.02 23.97
C THR A 315 8.59 14.40 25.01
N GLU A 316 8.57 13.73 26.16
CA GLU A 316 7.64 14.08 27.24
C GLU A 316 8.02 15.40 27.93
N LEU A 317 9.32 15.74 27.96
CA LEU A 317 9.79 17.05 28.42
C LEU A 317 9.38 18.17 27.46
N ASP A 318 9.49 17.98 26.15
CA ASP A 318 9.03 18.95 25.14
C ASP A 318 7.51 19.17 25.24
N ARG A 319 6.75 18.10 25.47
CA ARG A 319 5.30 18.18 25.70
C ARG A 319 4.97 18.96 26.96
N LEU A 320 5.70 18.72 28.04
CA LEU A 320 5.55 19.44 29.31
C LEU A 320 5.85 20.93 29.13
N GLU A 321 6.89 21.28 28.37
CA GLU A 321 7.22 22.66 28.02
C GLU A 321 6.05 23.36 27.28
N GLY A 322 5.46 22.70 26.29
CA GLY A 322 4.29 23.22 25.57
C GLY A 322 3.06 23.44 26.47
N VAL A 323 2.83 22.55 27.44
CA VAL A 323 1.73 22.70 28.42
C VAL A 323 1.99 23.86 29.37
N LEU A 324 3.24 24.04 29.83
CA LEU A 324 3.63 25.15 30.71
C LEU A 324 3.49 26.51 30.00
N ALA A 325 3.84 26.58 28.72
CA ALA A 325 3.67 27.79 27.90
C ALA A 325 2.18 28.15 27.70
N ALA A 326 1.28 27.17 27.63
CA ALA A 326 -0.16 27.41 27.50
C ALA A 326 -0.85 27.88 28.79
N VAL A 327 -0.16 27.81 29.94
CA VAL A 327 -0.69 28.14 31.29
C VAL A 327 -0.46 29.62 31.66
N GLU A 328 -0.12 30.48 30.69
CA GLU A 328 0.19 31.91 30.89
C GLU A 328 -0.99 32.84 31.30
N GLY A 329 -2.06 32.32 31.92
CA GLY A 329 -3.18 33.10 32.44
C GLY A 329 -3.11 33.39 33.95
N GLU A 330 -3.54 34.60 34.35
CA GLU A 330 -3.68 35.01 35.76
C GLU A 330 -4.59 34.03 36.53
N GLY A 331 -4.04 33.37 37.55
CA GLY A 331 -4.79 32.50 38.47
C GLY A 331 -4.26 31.06 38.60
N VAL A 332 -3.24 30.66 37.82
CA VAL A 332 -2.60 29.34 37.98
C VAL A 332 -1.40 29.44 38.94
N ASP A 333 -1.37 28.53 39.90
CA ASP A 333 -0.42 28.42 41.02
C ASP A 333 0.99 28.01 40.51
N ARG A 334 1.66 28.90 39.76
CA ARG A 334 3.00 28.69 39.15
C ARG A 334 4.02 28.22 40.18
N SER A 335 3.90 28.71 41.41
CA SER A 335 4.67 28.29 42.60
C SER A 335 4.54 26.78 42.88
N ARG A 336 3.33 26.23 42.77
CA ARG A 336 3.06 24.80 43.01
C ARG A 336 3.58 23.91 41.90
N VAL A 337 3.51 24.37 40.65
CA VAL A 337 4.09 23.67 39.50
C VAL A 337 5.62 23.69 39.59
N ALA A 338 6.23 24.83 39.88
CA ALA A 338 7.67 24.97 40.09
C ALA A 338 8.18 24.08 41.24
N ALA A 339 7.48 24.07 42.39
CA ALA A 339 7.84 23.21 43.52
C ALA A 339 7.78 21.71 43.16
N ARG A 340 6.85 21.30 42.29
CA ARG A 340 6.74 19.90 41.84
C ARG A 340 7.87 19.51 40.89
N LEU A 341 8.27 20.41 39.98
CA LEU A 341 9.41 20.20 39.07
C LEU A 341 10.73 20.13 39.84
N GLN A 342 10.93 21.03 40.81
CA GLN A 342 12.09 21.00 41.71
C GLN A 342 12.16 19.70 42.52
N ALA A 343 11.03 19.19 43.02
CA ALA A 343 10.99 17.92 43.73
C ALA A 343 11.29 16.70 42.84
N LEU A 344 10.93 16.76 41.55
CA LEU A 344 11.30 15.73 40.57
C LEU A 344 12.79 15.78 40.24
N LEU A 345 13.35 16.96 40.05
CA LEU A 345 14.78 17.18 39.85
C LEU A 345 15.61 16.72 41.06
N ALA A 346 15.19 17.05 42.28
CA ALA A 346 15.88 16.61 43.50
C ALA A 346 15.90 15.08 43.63
N ARG A 347 14.76 14.42 43.36
CA ARG A 347 14.69 12.95 43.33
C ARG A 347 15.55 12.32 42.24
N TRP A 348 15.76 13.02 41.13
CA TRP A 348 16.65 12.57 40.05
C TRP A 348 18.13 12.76 40.41
N GLY A 349 18.47 13.86 41.07
CA GLY A 349 19.84 14.18 41.50
C GLY A 349 20.35 13.28 42.63
N ASP A 350 19.47 12.84 43.54
CA ASP A 350 19.83 11.98 44.68
C ASP A 350 20.28 10.56 44.26
N ASP A 351 19.89 10.09 43.08
CA ASP A 351 20.29 8.77 42.55
C ASP A 351 21.61 8.82 41.74
N GLY A 352 22.28 9.99 41.60
CA GLY A 352 23.43 10.13 40.69
C GLY A 352 24.55 11.12 41.04
N ALA A 353 24.45 11.92 42.10
CA ALA A 353 25.51 12.88 42.45
C ALA A 353 26.39 12.39 43.62
N ALA A 354 27.66 12.10 43.35
CA ALA A 354 28.70 12.28 44.36
C ALA A 354 28.72 13.77 44.78
N PRO A 355 28.98 14.11 46.05
CA PRO A 355 28.80 15.49 46.54
C PRO A 355 29.72 16.43 45.75
N ASP A 356 29.11 17.44 45.13
CA ASP A 356 29.80 18.48 44.38
C ASP A 356 30.46 19.48 45.36
N ASP A 357 31.79 19.46 45.36
CA ASP A 357 32.74 20.24 46.17
C ASP A 357 32.66 21.76 45.88
N THR A 358 31.75 22.21 45.02
CA THR A 358 31.60 23.62 44.64
C THR A 358 30.88 24.48 45.68
N THR A 359 30.03 23.90 46.53
CA THR A 359 29.30 24.69 47.55
C THR A 359 30.19 25.02 48.75
N ASP A 360 31.09 24.12 49.13
CA ASP A 360 32.04 24.32 50.24
C ASP A 360 33.25 25.21 49.85
N LEU A 361 33.57 25.29 48.55
CA LEU A 361 34.61 26.19 48.03
C LEU A 361 34.19 27.67 48.00
N ILE A 362 32.89 27.98 47.97
CA ILE A 362 32.39 29.37 47.99
C ILE A 362 32.31 29.92 49.42
N GLU A 363 31.94 29.08 50.40
CA GLU A 363 31.89 29.51 51.81
C GLU A 363 33.27 29.62 52.48
N SER A 364 34.32 29.06 51.87
CA SER A 364 35.69 29.08 52.38
C SER A 364 36.68 29.98 51.60
N ALA A 365 36.26 30.53 50.46
CA ALA A 365 37.08 31.44 49.66
C ALA A 365 37.23 32.81 50.33
N SER A 366 38.46 33.32 50.36
CA SER A 366 38.73 34.69 50.78
C SER A 366 38.28 35.69 49.71
N ASP A 367 37.95 36.94 50.11
CA ASP A 367 37.47 37.99 49.19
C ASP A 367 38.37 38.15 47.95
N ASP A 368 39.69 37.98 48.10
CA ASP A 368 40.67 38.08 47.02
C ASP A 368 40.55 36.95 45.96
N GLU A 369 40.10 35.75 46.35
CA GLU A 369 39.94 34.61 45.43
C GLU A 369 38.64 34.70 44.62
N ILE A 370 37.61 35.35 45.18
CA ILE A 370 36.34 35.61 44.49
C ILE A 370 36.55 36.65 43.37
N PHE A 371 37.37 37.68 43.60
CA PHE A 371 37.65 38.68 42.56
C PHE A 371 38.52 38.13 41.42
N ASP A 372 39.42 37.18 41.70
CA ASP A 372 40.29 36.56 40.68
C ASP A 372 39.50 35.60 39.77
N PHE A 373 38.44 34.97 40.30
CA PHE A 373 37.53 34.13 39.52
C PHE A 373 36.65 34.96 38.56
N ILE A 374 36.09 36.08 39.03
CA ILE A 374 35.27 36.99 38.21
C ILE A 374 36.11 37.67 37.11
N GLY A 375 37.37 38.01 37.39
CA GLY A 375 38.29 38.60 36.41
C GLY A 375 38.62 37.65 35.23
N LYS A 376 38.73 36.35 35.50
CA LYS A 376 39.02 35.33 34.49
C LYS A 376 37.82 34.97 33.61
N GLU A 377 36.60 35.04 34.14
CA GLU A 377 35.39 34.66 33.38
C GLU A 377 34.87 35.80 32.49
N PHE A 378 35.11 37.06 32.87
CA PHE A 378 34.65 38.24 32.12
C PHE A 378 35.73 39.02 31.37
N GLY A 379 37.00 38.60 31.44
CA GLY A 379 38.06 39.12 30.58
C GLY A 379 38.31 40.62 30.69
N ILE A 380 38.33 41.16 31.92
CA ILE A 380 38.68 42.57 32.17
C ILE A 380 40.09 42.60 32.77
N SER A 381 41.07 43.07 31.99
CA SER A 381 42.27 43.74 32.48
C SER A 381 42.12 45.24 32.34
#